data_AF-A0A1Y5FCM5-F1
#
_entry.id   AF-A0A1Y5FCM5-F1
#
_cell.length_a   1.000
_cell.length_b   1.000
_cell.length_c   1.000
_cell.angle_alpha   90.00
_cell.angle_beta   90.00
_cell.angle_gamma   90.00
#
_symmetry.space_group_name_H-M   'P 1'
#
loop_
_entity.id
_entity.type
_entity.pdbx_description
1 polymer ?
#
loop_
_entity_poly.entity_id
_entity_poly.type
_entity_poly.pdbx_seq_one_letter_code
_entity_poly.pdbx_strand_id
1 'polypeptide(L)'
;MKTRIGVLSLGMLVTLLPMEMVSADDNKTLSYHLTSYFRASRAVVTKNKSLIVTPKGVLKGMTPAEYAEKFIGKTNKRYKRVTSDKFDTSDPVKAHLVESIRMTIEKAVKGQFDGDFLYSPDTYFKEGAKKYDGKFLPARFAVEVMNTFSARNNGKIVLKLTAPSALLVKKSNAPDDWENRVIETIFKRADYEKGTPFSEVVLVKGKKAFRQIIPEYYNKKCMGCHGGEANQDGINIHQKDVVGTKGQLGGAISVMIFE
;
A
#
# COMPACT_ATOMS: atom_id res chain seq x y z
N MET A 1 7.96 77.78 -23.06
CA MET A 1 8.51 76.58 -22.37
C MET A 1 7.35 75.66 -21.99
N LYS A 2 7.24 74.48 -22.63
CA LYS A 2 6.25 73.45 -22.28
C LYS A 2 7.02 72.22 -21.79
N THR A 3 6.94 71.93 -20.50
CA THR A 3 7.58 70.78 -19.85
C THR A 3 6.67 69.57 -20.01
N ARG A 4 7.14 68.52 -20.69
CA ARG A 4 6.45 67.22 -20.78
C ARG A 4 6.95 66.33 -19.64
N ILE A 5 6.04 65.87 -18.79
CA ILE A 5 6.28 64.83 -17.79
C ILE A 5 6.05 63.48 -18.48
N GLY A 6 7.11 62.69 -18.64
CA GLY A 6 7.03 61.31 -19.09
C GLY A 6 6.88 60.38 -17.88
N VAL A 7 5.77 59.64 -17.80
CA VAL A 7 5.59 58.55 -16.84
C VAL A 7 6.09 57.27 -17.52
N LEU A 8 7.20 56.71 -17.03
CA LEU A 8 7.64 55.36 -17.39
C LEU A 8 6.79 54.36 -16.60
N SER A 9 5.92 53.63 -17.29
CA SER A 9 5.22 52.45 -16.78
C SER A 9 6.15 51.23 -16.86
N LEU A 10 6.65 50.77 -15.71
CA LEU A 10 7.42 49.54 -15.57
C LEU A 10 6.46 48.34 -15.62
N GLY A 11 6.40 47.65 -16.77
CA GLY A 11 5.61 46.43 -16.94
C GLY A 11 6.23 45.25 -16.18
N MET A 12 5.54 44.74 -15.18
CA MET A 12 5.92 43.52 -14.45
C MET A 12 5.59 42.30 -15.32
N LEU A 13 6.63 41.65 -15.85
CA LEU A 13 6.51 40.43 -16.64
C LEU A 13 6.27 39.25 -15.69
N VAL A 14 5.01 38.82 -15.56
CA VAL A 14 4.63 37.59 -14.85
C VAL A 14 5.00 36.40 -15.73
N THR A 15 6.09 35.73 -15.42
CA THR A 15 6.46 34.45 -16.05
C THR A 15 5.57 33.35 -15.45
N LEU A 16 4.51 32.99 -16.17
CA LEU A 16 3.75 31.76 -15.91
C LEU A 16 4.68 30.57 -16.19
N LEU A 17 5.28 30.00 -15.14
CA LEU A 17 5.92 28.70 -15.24
C LEU A 17 4.86 27.67 -15.65
N PRO A 18 5.11 26.82 -16.66
CA PRO A 18 4.19 25.75 -17.00
C PRO A 18 4.09 24.80 -15.81
N MET A 19 2.91 24.75 -15.19
CA MET A 19 2.56 23.69 -14.25
C MET A 19 2.47 22.41 -15.10
N GLU A 20 3.42 21.49 -14.94
CA GLU A 20 3.38 20.20 -15.61
C GLU A 20 2.08 19.49 -15.20
N MET A 21 1.13 19.46 -16.14
CA MET A 21 -0.09 18.68 -16.01
C MET A 21 0.29 17.21 -16.10
N VAL A 22 0.45 16.55 -14.95
CA VAL A 22 0.64 15.09 -14.90
C VAL A 22 -0.59 14.42 -15.52
N SER A 23 -0.37 13.62 -16.57
CA SER A 23 -1.45 12.94 -17.28
C SER A 23 -2.06 11.83 -16.42
N ALA A 24 -3.35 11.52 -16.66
CA ALA A 24 -3.98 10.33 -16.07
C ALA A 24 -3.24 9.03 -16.46
N ASP A 25 -2.61 8.99 -17.63
CA ASP A 25 -1.81 7.85 -18.08
C ASP A 25 -0.49 7.72 -17.31
N ASP A 26 0.15 8.84 -16.95
CA ASP A 26 1.33 8.85 -16.10
C ASP A 26 0.98 8.36 -14.70
N ASN A 27 -0.13 8.83 -14.14
CA ASN A 27 -0.64 8.40 -12.84
C ASN A 27 -1.01 6.91 -12.82
N LYS A 28 -1.58 6.39 -13.90
CA LYS A 28 -1.88 4.95 -14.06
C LYS A 28 -0.59 4.12 -14.08
N THR A 29 0.40 4.56 -14.86
CA THR A 29 1.72 3.91 -14.97
C THR A 29 2.44 3.92 -13.61
N LEU A 30 2.49 5.07 -12.94
CA LEU A 30 3.06 5.21 -11.61
C LEU A 30 2.34 4.30 -10.60
N SER A 31 1.01 4.31 -10.59
CA SER A 31 0.20 3.48 -9.68
C SER A 31 0.42 1.98 -9.92
N TYR A 32 0.53 1.54 -11.17
CA TYR A 32 0.88 0.17 -11.51
C TYR A 32 2.25 -0.23 -10.94
N HIS A 33 3.28 0.60 -11.11
CA HIS A 33 4.62 0.31 -10.60
C HIS A 33 4.65 0.30 -9.06
N LEU A 34 4.06 1.30 -8.41
CA LEU A 34 4.00 1.38 -6.94
C LEU A 34 3.31 0.15 -6.33
N THR A 35 2.13 -0.20 -6.85
CA THR A 35 1.38 -1.36 -6.33
C THR A 35 2.07 -2.68 -6.64
N SER A 36 2.68 -2.83 -7.81
CA SER A 36 3.42 -4.04 -8.19
C SER A 36 4.66 -4.25 -7.31
N TYR A 37 5.43 -3.19 -7.05
CA TYR A 37 6.61 -3.25 -6.20
C TYR A 37 6.24 -3.52 -4.75
N PHE A 38 5.19 -2.87 -4.25
CA PHE A 38 4.66 -3.12 -2.92
C PHE A 38 4.14 -4.57 -2.75
N ARG A 39 3.40 -5.11 -3.72
CA ARG A 39 2.98 -6.52 -3.71
C ARG A 39 4.18 -7.46 -3.72
N ALA A 40 5.24 -7.13 -4.46
CA ALA A 40 6.48 -7.89 -4.46
C ALA A 40 7.11 -7.92 -3.06
N SER A 41 7.22 -6.77 -2.38
CA SER A 41 7.84 -6.67 -1.05
C SER A 41 7.02 -7.42 0.01
N ARG A 42 5.70 -7.24 0.03
CA ARG A 42 4.81 -7.95 0.97
C ARG A 42 4.87 -9.47 0.79
N ALA A 43 5.10 -9.92 -0.44
CA ALA A 43 5.27 -11.33 -0.73
C ALA A 43 6.65 -11.89 -0.36
N VAL A 44 7.66 -11.03 -0.12
CA VAL A 44 8.92 -11.41 0.55
C VAL A 44 8.67 -11.64 2.04
N VAL A 45 7.93 -10.75 2.71
CA VAL A 45 7.51 -10.93 4.12
C VAL A 45 6.72 -12.22 4.28
N THR A 46 5.71 -12.45 3.44
CA THR A 46 4.84 -13.64 3.50
C THR A 46 5.61 -14.96 3.43
N LYS A 47 6.72 -14.99 2.68
CA LYS A 47 7.59 -16.18 2.55
C LYS A 47 8.58 -16.33 3.70
N ASN A 48 8.78 -15.32 4.52
CA ASN A 48 9.77 -15.31 5.59
C ASN A 48 9.09 -15.48 6.96
N LYS A 49 8.84 -16.73 7.34
CA LYS A 49 8.17 -17.07 8.61
C LYS A 49 8.95 -16.59 9.83
N SER A 50 10.28 -16.66 9.81
CA SER A 50 11.12 -16.15 10.90
C SER A 50 10.98 -14.64 11.07
N LEU A 51 10.91 -13.86 9.98
CA LEU A 51 10.67 -12.42 10.07
C LEU A 51 9.29 -12.11 10.67
N ILE A 52 8.27 -12.92 10.40
CA ILE A 52 6.92 -12.71 10.94
C ILE A 52 6.88 -13.00 12.45
N VAL A 53 7.52 -14.08 12.90
CA VAL A 53 7.41 -14.55 14.30
C VAL A 53 8.43 -13.89 15.21
N THR A 54 9.68 -13.71 14.74
CA THR A 54 10.78 -13.19 15.54
C THR A 54 11.67 -12.28 14.67
N PRO A 55 11.25 -11.03 14.39
CA PRO A 55 11.98 -10.11 13.53
C PRO A 55 13.46 -9.96 13.88
N LYS A 56 13.83 -9.74 15.15
CA LYS A 56 15.24 -9.63 15.58
C LYS A 56 16.08 -10.86 15.22
N GLY A 57 15.47 -12.05 15.28
CA GLY A 57 16.14 -13.34 15.06
C GLY A 57 16.61 -13.56 13.61
N VAL A 58 16.20 -12.73 12.66
CA VAL A 58 16.61 -12.87 11.25
C VAL A 58 17.97 -12.24 10.93
N LEU A 59 18.50 -11.39 11.82
CA LEU A 59 19.74 -10.66 11.58
C LEU A 59 20.93 -11.61 11.42
N LYS A 60 21.05 -12.66 12.24
CA LYS A 60 22.11 -13.69 12.10
C LYS A 60 23.51 -13.10 11.86
N GLY A 61 23.86 -12.05 12.60
CA GLY A 61 25.14 -11.33 12.48
C GLY A 61 25.16 -10.18 11.48
N MET A 62 24.13 -10.00 10.65
CA MET A 62 23.95 -8.80 9.82
C MET A 62 23.52 -7.60 10.67
N THR A 63 23.93 -6.41 10.27
CA THR A 63 23.31 -5.15 10.70
C THR A 63 21.87 -5.03 10.15
N PRO A 64 21.01 -4.22 10.78
CA PRO A 64 19.68 -3.93 10.23
C PRO A 64 19.68 -3.41 8.80
N ALA A 65 20.64 -2.54 8.46
CA ALA A 65 20.77 -1.96 7.12
C ALA A 65 21.12 -3.04 6.07
N GLU A 66 22.09 -3.91 6.36
CA GLU A 66 22.44 -5.03 5.46
C GLU A 66 21.26 -5.98 5.26
N TYR A 67 20.49 -6.26 6.32
CA TYR A 67 19.29 -7.08 6.20
C TYR A 67 18.22 -6.41 5.35
N ALA A 68 18.00 -5.10 5.53
CA ALA A 68 17.07 -4.33 4.72
C ALA A 68 17.48 -4.31 3.24
N GLU A 69 18.77 -4.10 2.93
CA GLU A 69 19.28 -4.17 1.55
C GLU A 69 19.10 -5.57 0.93
N LYS A 70 19.36 -6.63 1.70
CA LYS A 70 19.06 -8.01 1.27
C LYS A 70 17.57 -8.22 1.00
N PHE A 71 16.70 -7.61 1.79
CA PHE A 71 15.26 -7.64 1.59
C PHE A 71 14.84 -6.88 0.32
N ILE A 72 15.39 -5.68 0.08
CA ILE A 72 15.17 -4.90 -1.13
C ILE A 72 15.65 -5.65 -2.37
N GLY A 73 16.82 -6.29 -2.32
CA GLY A 73 17.31 -7.14 -3.41
C GLY A 73 16.36 -8.30 -3.76
N LYS A 74 15.76 -8.95 -2.76
CA LYS A 74 14.71 -9.98 -2.98
C LYS A 74 13.43 -9.38 -3.58
N THR A 75 13.08 -8.17 -3.17
CA THR A 75 11.93 -7.42 -3.69
C THR A 75 12.14 -7.08 -5.16
N ASN A 76 13.28 -6.48 -5.53
CA ASN A 76 13.68 -6.19 -6.91
C ASN A 76 13.62 -7.41 -7.81
N LYS A 77 14.21 -8.54 -7.38
CA LYS A 77 14.15 -9.82 -8.12
C LYS A 77 12.72 -10.31 -8.33
N ARG A 78 11.83 -10.08 -7.35
CA ARG A 78 10.43 -10.48 -7.46
C ARG A 78 9.64 -9.55 -8.36
N TYR A 79 9.82 -8.25 -8.21
CA TYR A 79 9.21 -7.23 -9.05
C TYR A 79 9.55 -7.48 -10.52
N LYS A 80 10.84 -7.61 -10.86
CA LYS A 80 11.29 -7.89 -12.24
C LYS A 80 10.67 -9.14 -12.85
N ARG A 81 10.44 -10.19 -12.06
CA ARG A 81 9.80 -11.41 -12.55
C ARG A 81 8.31 -11.21 -12.88
N VAL A 82 7.63 -10.29 -12.21
CA VAL A 82 6.19 -10.06 -12.38
C VAL A 82 5.91 -9.01 -13.44
N THR A 83 6.74 -7.98 -13.54
CA THR A 83 6.52 -6.85 -14.46
C THR A 83 7.42 -6.88 -15.69
N SER A 84 8.45 -7.73 -15.71
CA SER A 84 9.56 -7.71 -16.69
C SER A 84 10.45 -6.45 -16.63
N ASP A 85 10.16 -5.50 -15.72
CA ASP A 85 10.86 -4.22 -15.60
C ASP A 85 11.85 -4.16 -14.44
N LYS A 86 12.73 -3.16 -14.47
CA LYS A 86 13.46 -2.71 -13.28
C LYS A 86 12.63 -1.65 -12.56
N PHE A 87 12.65 -1.65 -11.24
CA PHE A 87 12.00 -0.59 -10.47
C PHE A 87 12.94 0.60 -10.42
N ASP A 88 12.56 1.68 -11.10
CA ASP A 88 13.39 2.87 -11.25
C ASP A 88 13.25 3.80 -10.05
N THR A 89 14.32 3.96 -9.28
CA THR A 89 14.38 4.85 -8.11
C THR A 89 14.98 6.22 -8.43
N SER A 90 15.21 6.54 -9.71
CA SER A 90 15.49 7.94 -10.11
C SER A 90 14.24 8.81 -9.99
N ASP A 91 13.06 8.21 -10.13
CA ASP A 91 11.76 8.79 -9.76
C ASP A 91 11.66 8.96 -8.23
N PRO A 92 11.48 10.19 -7.71
CA PRO A 92 11.44 10.46 -6.28
C PRO A 92 10.32 9.72 -5.53
N VAL A 93 9.15 9.56 -6.14
CA VAL A 93 8.01 8.87 -5.53
C VAL A 93 8.34 7.38 -5.39
N LYS A 94 8.90 6.77 -6.44
CA LYS A 94 9.34 5.37 -6.37
C LYS A 94 10.46 5.19 -5.35
N ALA A 95 11.41 6.13 -5.27
CA ALA A 95 12.43 6.13 -4.23
C ALA A 95 11.84 6.20 -2.81
N HIS A 96 10.82 7.03 -2.58
CA HIS A 96 10.11 7.09 -1.30
C HIS A 96 9.48 5.76 -0.91
N LEU A 97 8.96 4.97 -1.86
CA LEU A 97 8.42 3.64 -1.56
C LEU A 97 9.52 2.66 -1.13
N VAL A 98 10.66 2.65 -1.84
CA VAL A 98 11.80 1.80 -1.47
C VAL A 98 12.31 2.17 -0.07
N GLU A 99 12.47 3.46 0.20
CA GLU A 99 12.92 3.94 1.50
C GLU A 99 11.93 3.58 2.62
N SER A 100 10.64 3.72 2.36
CA SER A 100 9.60 3.35 3.33
C SER A 100 9.64 1.85 3.65
N ILE A 101 9.88 0.99 2.66
CA ILE A 101 10.09 -0.45 2.86
C ILE A 101 11.37 -0.71 3.66
N ARG A 102 12.48 -0.06 3.31
CA ARG A 102 13.77 -0.17 4.02
C ARG A 102 13.59 0.19 5.50
N MET A 103 13.07 1.38 5.79
CA MET A 103 12.82 1.87 7.13
C MET A 103 11.94 0.89 7.92
N THR A 104 10.81 0.45 7.36
CA THR A 104 9.91 -0.50 8.04
C THR A 104 10.60 -1.83 8.37
N ILE A 105 11.43 -2.37 7.46
CA ILE A 105 12.18 -3.60 7.72
C ILE A 105 13.25 -3.38 8.79
N GLU A 106 13.97 -2.27 8.74
CA GLU A 106 14.95 -1.92 9.79
C GLU A 106 14.30 -1.78 11.16
N LYS A 107 13.17 -1.05 11.25
CA LYS A 107 12.40 -0.91 12.49
C LYS A 107 12.02 -2.28 13.03
N ALA A 108 11.52 -3.16 12.17
CA ALA A 108 11.12 -4.50 12.57
C ALA A 108 12.29 -5.32 13.13
N VAL A 109 13.43 -5.37 12.44
CA VAL A 109 14.58 -6.18 12.90
C VAL A 109 15.35 -5.54 14.06
N LYS A 110 15.20 -4.24 14.29
CA LYS A 110 15.63 -3.55 15.52
C LYS A 110 14.68 -3.83 16.70
N GLY A 111 13.50 -4.39 16.43
CA GLY A 111 12.42 -4.59 17.42
C GLY A 111 11.76 -3.31 17.88
N GLN A 112 11.73 -2.29 17.03
CA GLN A 112 11.01 -1.05 17.32
C GLN A 112 9.50 -1.20 17.20
N PHE A 113 9.02 -2.41 16.90
CA PHE A 113 7.62 -2.82 17.01
C PHE A 113 7.39 -3.82 18.16
N ASP A 114 8.37 -4.02 19.04
CA ASP A 114 8.18 -4.87 20.22
C ASP A 114 7.15 -4.20 21.15
N GLY A 115 6.08 -4.92 21.49
CA GLY A 115 4.95 -4.36 22.25
C GLY A 115 3.88 -3.69 21.37
N ASP A 116 4.11 -3.56 20.07
CA ASP A 116 3.10 -3.07 19.12
C ASP A 116 2.19 -4.20 18.61
N PHE A 117 1.19 -3.78 17.84
CA PHE A 117 0.25 -4.65 17.14
C PHE A 117 -0.53 -5.61 18.06
N LEU A 118 -0.89 -5.11 19.23
CA LEU A 118 -1.75 -5.82 20.16
C LEU A 118 -3.22 -5.66 19.75
N TYR A 119 -4.01 -6.68 20.05
CA TYR A 119 -5.45 -6.62 19.89
C TYR A 119 -6.05 -5.54 20.81
N SER A 120 -7.00 -4.78 20.27
CA SER A 120 -7.88 -3.89 21.01
C SER A 120 -9.28 -3.90 20.36
N PRO A 121 -10.37 -4.02 21.14
CA PRO A 121 -11.73 -3.99 20.60
C PRO A 121 -12.08 -2.65 19.93
N ASP A 122 -11.36 -1.58 20.26
CA ASP A 122 -11.54 -0.27 19.62
C ASP A 122 -11.02 -0.26 18.19
N THR A 123 -10.02 -1.08 17.87
CA THR A 123 -9.34 -1.06 16.57
C THR A 123 -9.63 -2.31 15.71
N TYR A 124 -10.01 -3.43 16.33
CA TYR A 124 -10.29 -4.70 15.67
C TYR A 124 -11.75 -5.12 15.84
N PHE A 125 -12.23 -5.99 14.94
CA PHE A 125 -13.61 -6.47 14.97
C PHE A 125 -13.82 -7.76 15.79
N LYS A 126 -12.78 -8.61 15.93
CA LYS A 126 -12.86 -9.89 16.66
C LYS A 126 -11.63 -10.15 17.51
N GLU A 127 -11.86 -10.74 18.69
CA GLU A 127 -10.79 -11.13 19.63
C GLU A 127 -9.87 -12.23 19.09
N GLY A 128 -10.32 -13.07 18.16
CA GLY A 128 -9.46 -14.09 17.56
C GLY A 128 -8.21 -13.53 16.85
N ALA A 129 -8.17 -12.22 16.55
CA ALA A 129 -6.96 -11.53 16.12
C ALA A 129 -5.83 -11.54 17.17
N LYS A 130 -6.15 -11.70 18.47
CA LYS A 130 -5.20 -11.73 19.60
C LYS A 130 -4.12 -12.82 19.49
N LYS A 131 -4.43 -13.95 18.83
CA LYS A 131 -3.45 -15.01 18.50
C LYS A 131 -2.28 -14.50 17.65
N TYR A 132 -2.45 -13.34 17.02
CA TYR A 132 -1.45 -12.70 16.18
C TYR A 132 -0.70 -11.56 16.87
N ASP A 133 -1.00 -11.24 18.12
CA ASP A 133 -0.35 -10.14 18.86
C ASP A 133 1.18 -10.22 18.80
N GLY A 134 1.83 -9.05 18.64
CA GLY A 134 3.27 -8.91 18.52
C GLY A 134 3.90 -9.45 17.22
N LYS A 135 3.18 -10.22 16.39
CA LYS A 135 3.73 -10.77 15.13
C LYS A 135 3.87 -9.70 14.04
N PHE A 136 4.96 -9.74 13.28
CA PHE A 136 5.17 -8.83 12.15
C PHE A 136 4.50 -9.34 10.86
N LEU A 137 3.16 -9.39 10.88
CA LEU A 137 2.35 -9.93 9.79
C LEU A 137 2.51 -9.15 8.47
N PRO A 138 2.28 -9.77 7.30
CA PRO A 138 2.28 -9.07 6.01
C PRO A 138 1.34 -7.86 5.96
N ALA A 139 0.19 -7.91 6.65
CA ALA A 139 -0.74 -6.78 6.74
C ALA A 139 -0.23 -5.65 7.65
N ARG A 140 0.54 -5.96 8.69
CA ARG A 140 1.16 -4.96 9.59
C ARG A 140 2.32 -4.27 8.88
N PHE A 141 3.21 -5.04 8.26
CA PHE A 141 4.24 -4.52 7.35
C PHE A 141 3.64 -3.57 6.31
N ALA A 142 2.54 -3.97 5.68
CA ALA A 142 1.86 -3.18 4.68
C ALA A 142 1.40 -1.82 5.20
N VAL A 143 0.72 -1.79 6.35
CA VAL A 143 0.26 -0.54 6.99
C VAL A 143 1.44 0.36 7.35
N GLU A 144 2.51 -0.19 7.92
CA GLU A 144 3.70 0.59 8.29
C GLU A 144 4.41 1.22 7.08
N VAL A 145 4.57 0.46 6.01
CA VAL A 145 5.13 0.97 4.75
C VAL A 145 4.24 2.05 4.17
N MET A 146 2.93 1.83 4.12
CA MET A 146 1.96 2.77 3.54
C MET A 146 1.89 4.08 4.32
N ASN A 147 1.90 4.02 5.65
CA ASN A 147 1.94 5.21 6.50
C ASN A 147 3.23 6.00 6.30
N THR A 148 4.38 5.31 6.31
CA THR A 148 5.68 5.96 6.08
C THR A 148 5.74 6.56 4.68
N PHE A 149 5.26 5.84 3.67
CA PHE A 149 5.22 6.31 2.28
C PHE A 149 4.33 7.54 2.11
N SER A 150 3.13 7.52 2.66
CA SER A 150 2.20 8.66 2.61
C SER A 150 2.80 9.88 3.30
N ALA A 151 3.45 9.69 4.45
CA ALA A 151 4.11 10.78 5.17
C ALA A 151 5.27 11.38 4.34
N ARG A 152 6.10 10.55 3.71
CA ARG A 152 7.20 11.01 2.83
C ARG A 152 6.74 11.75 1.59
N ASN A 153 5.50 11.51 1.15
CA ASN A 153 4.87 12.22 0.04
C ASN A 153 3.94 13.35 0.51
N ASN A 154 4.02 13.77 1.78
CA ASN A 154 3.19 14.84 2.35
C ASN A 154 1.68 14.64 2.14
N GLY A 155 1.24 13.37 2.08
CA GLY A 155 -0.15 13.01 1.78
C GLY A 155 -0.60 13.25 0.34
N LYS A 156 0.27 13.72 -0.57
CA LYS A 156 -0.05 13.88 -2.00
C LYS A 156 -0.27 12.53 -2.70
N ILE A 157 0.42 11.50 -2.23
CA ILE A 157 0.26 10.14 -2.72
C ILE A 157 0.02 9.22 -1.54
N VAL A 158 -1.15 8.60 -1.51
CA VAL A 158 -1.60 7.73 -0.43
C VAL A 158 -1.75 6.31 -0.97
N LEU A 159 -1.15 5.36 -0.27
CA LEU A 159 -1.39 3.93 -0.47
C LEU A 159 -2.19 3.41 0.72
N LYS A 160 -3.17 2.54 0.47
CA LYS A 160 -4.00 1.94 1.52
C LYS A 160 -4.29 0.48 1.22
N LEU A 161 -4.24 -0.36 2.26
CA LEU A 161 -4.88 -1.67 2.22
C LEU A 161 -6.35 -1.53 2.58
N THR A 162 -7.20 -2.14 1.75
CA THR A 162 -8.63 -2.22 1.98
C THR A 162 -9.13 -3.64 1.68
N ALA A 163 -10.36 -3.94 2.07
CA ALA A 163 -10.96 -5.24 1.82
C ALA A 163 -12.49 -5.14 1.72
N PRO A 164 -13.17 -6.16 1.15
CA PRO A 164 -14.62 -6.28 1.29
C PRO A 164 -15.02 -6.22 2.76
N SER A 165 -16.10 -5.49 3.08
CA SER A 165 -16.50 -5.24 4.46
C SER A 165 -16.68 -6.52 5.29
N ALA A 166 -17.16 -7.61 4.67
CA ALA A 166 -17.30 -8.91 5.32
C ALA A 166 -15.98 -9.54 5.79
N LEU A 167 -14.85 -9.16 5.18
CA LEU A 167 -13.52 -9.70 5.44
C LEU A 167 -12.65 -8.79 6.32
N LEU A 168 -13.19 -7.65 6.78
CA LEU A 168 -12.42 -6.70 7.59
C LEU A 168 -11.98 -7.30 8.92
N VAL A 169 -10.77 -6.93 9.33
CA VAL A 169 -10.14 -7.35 10.58
C VAL A 169 -9.81 -6.14 11.44
N LYS A 170 -9.18 -5.12 10.83
CA LYS A 170 -8.83 -3.83 11.45
C LYS A 170 -9.69 -2.72 10.87
N LYS A 171 -10.33 -1.92 11.73
CA LYS A 171 -11.26 -0.85 11.36
C LYS A 171 -10.61 0.20 10.44
N SER A 172 -9.33 0.51 10.62
CA SER A 172 -8.61 1.47 9.77
C SER A 172 -8.48 1.05 8.30
N ASN A 173 -8.71 -0.22 7.99
CA ASN A 173 -8.64 -0.75 6.63
C ASN A 173 -10.05 -0.85 5.98
N ALA A 174 -11.09 -0.32 6.65
CA ALA A 174 -12.42 -0.27 6.07
C ALA A 174 -12.40 0.53 4.74
N PRO A 175 -13.10 0.05 3.70
CA PRO A 175 -13.19 0.78 2.46
C PRO A 175 -13.91 2.12 2.67
N ASP A 176 -13.46 3.17 1.99
CA ASP A 176 -14.31 4.35 1.80
C ASP A 176 -15.42 4.08 0.76
N ASP A 177 -16.33 5.02 0.55
CA ASP A 177 -17.47 4.84 -0.36
C ASP A 177 -17.04 4.51 -1.80
N TRP A 178 -15.93 5.10 -2.26
CA TRP A 178 -15.39 4.83 -3.59
C TRP A 178 -14.81 3.42 -3.67
N GLU A 179 -13.98 3.03 -2.70
CA GLU A 179 -13.38 1.70 -2.61
C GLU A 179 -14.46 0.62 -2.49
N ASN A 180 -15.48 0.86 -1.65
CA ASN A 180 -16.58 -0.08 -1.45
C ASN A 180 -17.39 -0.27 -2.72
N ARG A 181 -17.73 0.83 -3.43
CA ARG A 181 -18.39 0.74 -4.74
C ARG A 181 -17.58 -0.12 -5.70
N VAL A 182 -16.29 0.17 -5.90
CA VAL A 182 -15.47 -0.57 -6.86
C VAL A 182 -15.34 -2.06 -6.47
N ILE A 183 -15.14 -2.35 -5.18
CA ILE A 183 -15.04 -3.72 -4.68
C ILE A 183 -16.34 -4.49 -4.91
N GLU A 184 -17.50 -3.88 -4.61
CA GLU A 184 -18.78 -4.57 -4.60
C GLU A 184 -19.43 -4.63 -5.99
N THR A 185 -19.20 -3.63 -6.85
CA THR A 185 -19.90 -3.52 -8.14
C THR A 185 -19.00 -3.71 -9.36
N ILE A 186 -17.67 -3.58 -9.25
CA ILE A 186 -16.75 -3.78 -10.37
C ILE A 186 -16.01 -5.10 -10.23
N PHE A 187 -15.27 -5.32 -9.14
CA PHE A 187 -14.45 -6.52 -8.98
C PHE A 187 -15.23 -7.83 -8.79
N LYS A 188 -16.53 -7.74 -8.50
CA LYS A 188 -17.43 -8.89 -8.38
C LYS A 188 -18.20 -9.20 -9.66
N ARG A 189 -18.13 -8.34 -10.68
CA ARG A 189 -18.75 -8.62 -11.97
C ARG A 189 -18.08 -9.80 -12.65
N ALA A 190 -18.89 -10.66 -13.27
CA ALA A 190 -18.41 -11.84 -13.97
C ALA A 190 -17.62 -11.50 -15.25
N ASP A 191 -17.93 -10.37 -15.88
CA ASP A 191 -17.30 -9.88 -17.11
C ASP A 191 -16.08 -8.98 -16.86
N TYR A 192 -15.78 -8.66 -15.61
CA TYR A 192 -14.59 -7.87 -15.28
C TYR A 192 -13.35 -8.77 -15.22
N GLU A 193 -12.28 -8.35 -15.90
CA GLU A 193 -11.06 -9.14 -15.97
C GLU A 193 -10.43 -9.32 -14.58
N LYS A 194 -10.27 -10.58 -14.18
CA LYS A 194 -9.80 -10.90 -12.84
C LYS A 194 -8.36 -10.45 -12.63
N GLY A 195 -8.15 -9.58 -11.64
CA GLY A 195 -6.80 -9.13 -11.26
C GLY A 195 -6.37 -7.82 -11.89
N THR A 196 -7.17 -7.24 -12.79
CA THR A 196 -6.87 -5.94 -13.38
C THR A 196 -7.27 -4.80 -12.45
N PRO A 197 -6.52 -3.67 -12.49
CA PRO A 197 -6.85 -2.50 -11.70
C PRO A 197 -8.02 -1.73 -12.32
N PHE A 198 -8.77 -1.03 -11.47
CA PHE A 198 -9.74 -0.02 -11.85
C PHE A 198 -9.23 1.36 -11.45
N SER A 199 -9.39 2.36 -12.31
CA SER A 199 -8.91 3.72 -12.06
C SER A 199 -9.90 4.78 -12.53
N GLU A 200 -10.03 5.85 -11.77
CA GLU A 200 -10.88 7.01 -12.06
C GLU A 200 -10.25 8.29 -11.49
N VAL A 201 -10.62 9.44 -12.04
CA VAL A 201 -10.38 10.73 -11.42
C VAL A 201 -11.63 11.14 -10.65
N VAL A 202 -11.51 11.43 -9.36
CA VAL A 202 -12.64 11.78 -8.49
C VAL A 202 -12.30 12.97 -7.59
N LEU A 203 -13.32 13.57 -6.97
CA LEU A 203 -13.13 14.54 -5.91
C LEU A 203 -13.07 13.85 -4.54
N VAL A 204 -12.00 14.09 -3.80
CA VAL A 204 -11.83 13.64 -2.41
C VAL A 204 -11.72 14.88 -1.53
N LYS A 205 -12.74 15.13 -0.70
CA LYS A 205 -12.84 16.33 0.15
C LYS A 205 -12.61 17.64 -0.65
N GLY A 206 -13.22 17.73 -1.83
CA GLY A 206 -13.12 18.90 -2.72
C GLY A 206 -11.82 19.00 -3.51
N LYS A 207 -10.85 18.08 -3.34
CA LYS A 207 -9.62 18.04 -4.13
C LYS A 207 -9.70 16.98 -5.21
N LYS A 208 -9.29 17.30 -6.42
CA LYS A 208 -9.20 16.35 -7.52
C LYS A 208 -8.08 15.35 -7.25
N ALA A 209 -8.37 14.08 -7.44
CA ALA A 209 -7.40 13.01 -7.25
C ALA A 209 -7.61 11.90 -8.27
N PHE A 210 -6.51 11.46 -8.87
CA PHE A 210 -6.48 10.17 -9.55
C PHE A 210 -6.52 9.07 -8.49
N ARG A 211 -7.43 8.11 -8.65
CA ARG A 211 -7.53 6.92 -7.82
C ARG A 211 -7.37 5.68 -8.66
N GLN A 212 -6.59 4.72 -8.16
CA GLN A 212 -6.51 3.37 -8.71
C GLN A 212 -6.65 2.37 -7.58
N ILE A 213 -7.41 1.30 -7.82
CA ILE A 213 -7.51 0.18 -6.89
C ILE A 213 -7.24 -1.12 -7.65
N ILE A 214 -6.45 -2.00 -7.04
CA ILE A 214 -6.08 -3.30 -7.61
C ILE A 214 -6.58 -4.43 -6.70
N PRO A 215 -7.33 -5.41 -7.23
CA PRO A 215 -7.88 -6.48 -6.42
C PRO A 215 -6.82 -7.52 -6.04
N GLU A 216 -6.96 -8.08 -4.84
CA GLU A 216 -6.10 -9.14 -4.34
C GLU A 216 -6.93 -10.38 -4.00
N TYR A 217 -6.68 -11.46 -4.74
CA TYR A 217 -7.38 -12.73 -4.57
C TYR A 217 -6.56 -13.69 -3.71
N TYR A 218 -7.25 -14.46 -2.87
CA TYR A 218 -6.61 -15.50 -2.08
C TYR A 218 -5.98 -16.57 -2.98
N ASN A 219 -4.73 -16.90 -2.70
CA ASN A 219 -4.04 -18.03 -3.32
C ASN A 219 -3.80 -19.13 -2.29
N LYS A 220 -3.21 -20.26 -2.71
CA LYS A 220 -2.93 -21.42 -1.83
C LYS A 220 -2.19 -21.04 -0.53
N LYS A 221 -1.30 -20.05 -0.57
CA LYS A 221 -0.51 -19.63 0.62
C LYS A 221 -1.32 -18.77 1.59
N CYS A 222 -2.41 -18.15 1.13
CA CYS A 222 -3.30 -17.36 1.96
C CYS A 222 -4.15 -18.26 2.87
N MET A 223 -4.49 -19.47 2.41
CA MET A 223 -5.43 -20.37 3.09
C MET A 223 -4.91 -20.86 4.44
N GLY A 224 -3.59 -20.91 4.64
CA GLY A 224 -3.01 -21.27 5.93
C GLY A 224 -3.42 -20.34 7.10
N CYS A 225 -3.85 -19.12 6.82
CA CYS A 225 -4.42 -18.21 7.83
C CYS A 225 -5.89 -17.92 7.58
N HIS A 226 -6.29 -17.74 6.32
CA HIS A 226 -7.63 -17.27 5.96
C HIS A 226 -8.64 -18.37 5.65
N GLY A 227 -8.22 -19.63 5.46
CA GLY A 227 -9.13 -20.71 5.08
C GLY A 227 -9.94 -21.27 6.27
N GLY A 228 -10.76 -22.27 5.99
CA GLY A 228 -11.70 -22.89 6.94
C GLY A 228 -11.44 -24.35 7.29
N GLU A 229 -10.38 -24.97 6.79
CA GLU A 229 -10.05 -26.37 7.11
C GLU A 229 -9.47 -26.48 8.54
N ALA A 230 -9.41 -27.71 9.07
CA ALA A 230 -8.78 -27.98 10.35
C ALA A 230 -7.35 -27.40 10.40
N ASN A 231 -7.04 -26.64 11.46
CA ASN A 231 -5.80 -25.86 11.66
C ASN A 231 -5.70 -24.54 10.86
N GLN A 232 -6.79 -24.06 10.26
CA GLN A 232 -6.88 -22.72 9.67
C GLN A 232 -7.72 -21.80 10.57
N ASP A 233 -7.38 -20.51 10.59
CA ASP A 233 -7.92 -19.55 11.57
C ASP A 233 -8.99 -18.61 10.98
N GLY A 234 -9.47 -18.84 9.75
CA GLY A 234 -10.27 -17.86 9.00
C GLY A 234 -11.49 -17.34 9.76
N ILE A 235 -12.29 -18.24 10.35
CA ILE A 235 -13.50 -17.92 11.13
C ILE A 235 -13.19 -16.98 12.31
N ASN A 236 -12.00 -17.14 12.92
CA ASN A 236 -11.60 -16.40 14.11
C ASN A 236 -10.99 -15.02 13.78
N ILE A 237 -10.65 -14.76 12.51
CA ILE A 237 -9.95 -13.53 12.10
C ILE A 237 -10.90 -12.47 11.55
N HIS A 238 -11.88 -12.88 10.73
CA HIS A 238 -12.73 -11.94 9.98
C HIS A 238 -13.93 -11.47 10.79
N GLN A 239 -14.41 -10.23 10.53
CA GLN A 239 -15.57 -9.65 11.23
C GLN A 239 -16.81 -10.56 11.17
N LYS A 240 -17.11 -11.15 10.02
CA LYS A 240 -18.16 -12.17 9.90
C LYS A 240 -17.54 -13.56 10.10
N ASP A 241 -18.35 -14.56 10.45
CA ASP A 241 -17.93 -15.97 10.52
C ASP A 241 -17.73 -16.53 9.10
N VAL A 242 -16.75 -15.98 8.39
CA VAL A 242 -16.44 -16.26 7.00
C VAL A 242 -15.01 -16.73 6.88
N VAL A 243 -14.79 -17.60 5.90
CA VAL A 243 -13.47 -18.10 5.52
C VAL A 243 -13.14 -17.63 4.12
N GLY A 244 -11.87 -17.35 3.88
CA GLY A 244 -11.34 -17.11 2.56
C GLY A 244 -11.30 -18.39 1.74
N THR A 245 -11.78 -18.31 0.50
CA THR A 245 -11.69 -19.39 -0.48
C THR A 245 -10.64 -19.06 -1.53
N LYS A 246 -9.90 -20.06 -2.04
CA LYS A 246 -8.92 -19.84 -3.10
C LYS A 246 -9.60 -19.20 -4.31
N GLY A 247 -9.05 -18.10 -4.80
CA GLY A 247 -9.58 -17.33 -5.92
C GLY A 247 -10.68 -16.34 -5.54
N GLN A 248 -11.15 -16.31 -4.29
CA GLN A 248 -12.05 -15.27 -3.79
C GLN A 248 -11.29 -13.95 -3.60
N LEU A 249 -11.96 -12.82 -3.84
CA LEU A 249 -11.43 -11.50 -3.52
C LEU A 249 -11.23 -11.38 -2.01
N GLY A 250 -9.97 -11.26 -1.58
CA GLY A 250 -9.59 -11.20 -0.17
C GLY A 250 -9.22 -9.81 0.33
N GLY A 251 -8.95 -8.88 -0.60
CA GLY A 251 -8.54 -7.52 -0.30
C GLY A 251 -8.29 -6.72 -1.56
N ALA A 252 -7.80 -5.50 -1.40
CA ALA A 252 -7.32 -4.65 -2.48
C ALA A 252 -6.26 -3.67 -1.98
N ILE A 253 -5.46 -3.15 -2.90
CA ILE A 253 -4.57 -2.01 -2.65
C ILE A 253 -5.12 -0.81 -3.39
N SER A 254 -5.34 0.28 -2.67
CA SER A 254 -5.86 1.55 -3.17
C SER A 254 -4.72 2.56 -3.22
N VAL A 255 -4.65 3.30 -4.32
CA VAL A 255 -3.72 4.40 -4.59
C VAL A 255 -4.55 5.64 -4.83
N MET A 256 -4.13 6.75 -4.22
CA MET A 256 -4.68 8.06 -4.46
C MET A 256 -3.53 9.03 -4.72
N ILE A 257 -3.60 9.76 -5.83
CA ILE A 257 -2.64 10.79 -6.24
C ILE A 257 -3.43 12.08 -6.39
N PHE A 258 -3.21 13.03 -5.48
CA PHE A 258 -3.83 14.34 -5.54
C PHE A 258 -3.12 15.22 -6.58
N GLU A 259 -3.92 15.99 -7.32
CA GLU A 259 -3.43 17.09 -8.18
C GLU A 259 -2.96 18.29 -7.34
#